data_AF-A0A2E4JS05-F1
#
_entry.id   AF-A0A2E4JS05-F1
#
_cell.length_a   1.000
_cell.length_b   1.000
_cell.length_c   1.000
_cell.angle_alpha   90.00
_cell.angle_beta   90.00
_cell.angle_gamma   90.00
#
_symmetry.space_group_name_H-M   'P 1'
#
loop_
_entity.id
_entity.type
_entity.pdbx_description
1 polymer ?
#
loop_
_entity_poly.entity_id
_entity_poly.type
_entity_poly.pdbx_seq_one_letter_code
_entity_poly.pdbx_strand_id
1 'polypeptide(L)'
;MGQYDTFRDPERVTYLQKQMLTSKLQSQIDFLSSLNREEIMRGIEQMRKHKEMIKDYNNERNLLAIESRCGHIYFWNFAKLINPVYGFESRHGSGLMMSNRSASDVINALLNYGYTVLAGEIAKFVNGLGLDPYYGYFHKVRTSFQALIYDLIEPYRW
;
A
#
# COMPACT_ATOMS: atom_id res chain seq x y z
N MET A 1 12.02 9.00 21.98
CA MET A 1 12.83 9.92 21.14
C MET A 1 13.28 9.26 19.84
N GLY A 2 13.75 7.99 19.84
CA GLY A 2 14.31 7.35 18.64
C GLY A 2 13.45 7.34 17.35
N GLN A 3 12.11 7.25 17.45
CA GLN A 3 11.23 7.38 16.28
C GLN A 3 11.35 8.77 15.61
N TYR A 4 11.20 9.84 16.40
CA TYR A 4 11.28 11.21 15.90
C TYR A 4 12.65 11.53 15.31
N ASP A 5 13.73 11.05 15.95
CA ASP A 5 15.09 11.24 15.45
C ASP A 5 15.31 10.53 14.11
N THR A 6 14.72 9.33 13.96
CA THR A 6 14.77 8.59 12.70
C THR A 6 14.03 9.32 11.58
N PHE A 7 12.89 9.95 11.88
CA PHE A 7 12.04 10.57 10.86
C PHE A 7 12.48 12.01 10.52
N ARG A 8 13.36 12.60 11.32
CA ARG A 8 14.08 13.84 11.00
C ARG A 8 15.26 13.63 10.06
N ASP A 9 15.73 12.39 9.93
CA ASP A 9 16.84 12.01 9.04
C ASP A 9 16.29 11.54 7.68
N PRO A 10 16.46 12.33 6.60
CA PRO A 10 15.91 11.99 5.29
C PRO A 10 16.45 10.69 4.69
N GLU A 11 17.68 10.28 5.02
CA GLU A 11 18.27 9.04 4.52
C GLU A 11 17.58 7.84 5.16
N ARG A 12 17.34 7.91 6.48
CA ARG A 12 16.61 6.86 7.21
C ARG A 12 15.15 6.77 6.77
N VAL A 13 14.49 7.90 6.54
CA VAL A 13 13.13 7.93 5.98
C VAL A 13 13.10 7.26 4.61
N THR A 14 14.00 7.65 3.71
CA THR A 14 14.07 7.05 2.36
C THR A 14 14.34 5.55 2.44
N TYR A 15 15.20 5.11 3.35
CA TYR A 15 15.44 3.69 3.61
C TYR A 15 14.16 2.96 4.03
N LEU A 16 13.41 3.49 5.01
CA LEU A 16 12.14 2.89 5.46
C LEU A 16 11.09 2.86 4.35
N GLN A 17 10.97 3.94 3.57
CA GLN A 17 10.07 4.00 2.41
C GLN A 17 10.39 2.91 1.38
N LYS A 18 11.68 2.68 1.08
CA LYS A 18 12.13 1.60 0.18
C LYS A 18 11.76 0.22 0.73
N GLN A 19 12.03 -0.04 2.00
CA GLN A 19 11.71 -1.32 2.64
C GLN A 19 10.20 -1.59 2.62
N MET A 20 9.40 -0.57 2.93
CA MET A 20 7.95 -0.67 2.95
C MET A 20 7.38 -0.95 1.55
N LEU A 21 7.78 -0.16 0.55
CA LEU A 21 7.34 -0.36 -0.83
C LEU A 21 7.77 -1.72 -1.38
N THR A 22 9.00 -2.15 -1.08
CA THR A 22 9.50 -3.47 -1.48
C THR A 22 8.66 -4.59 -0.86
N SER A 23 8.30 -4.46 0.41
CA SER A 23 7.46 -5.44 1.12
C SER A 23 6.05 -5.48 0.55
N LYS A 24 5.43 -4.32 0.32
CA LYS A 24 4.12 -4.19 -0.36
C LYS A 24 4.10 -4.91 -1.70
N LEU A 25 5.06 -4.60 -2.58
CA LEU A 25 5.11 -5.21 -3.91
C LEU A 25 5.36 -6.72 -3.81
N GLN A 26 6.21 -7.16 -2.89
CA GLN A 26 6.47 -8.58 -2.69
C GLN A 26 5.19 -9.32 -2.27
N SER A 27 4.46 -8.84 -1.26
CA SER A 27 3.23 -9.47 -0.79
C SER A 27 2.16 -9.56 -1.89
N GLN A 28 2.01 -8.50 -2.69
CA GLN A 28 1.10 -8.49 -3.84
C GLN A 28 1.53 -9.47 -4.95
N ILE A 29 2.83 -9.53 -5.25
CA ILE A 29 3.39 -10.49 -6.20
C ILE A 29 3.16 -11.93 -5.72
N ASP A 30 3.38 -12.20 -4.43
CA ASP A 30 3.22 -13.53 -3.84
C ASP A 30 1.76 -13.97 -3.88
N PHE A 31 0.84 -13.08 -3.50
CA PHE A 31 -0.59 -13.35 -3.62
C PHE A 31 -0.97 -13.69 -5.06
N LEU A 32 -0.66 -12.81 -6.03
CA LEU A 32 -1.01 -13.05 -7.43
C LEU A 32 -0.33 -14.32 -7.99
N SER A 33 0.92 -14.58 -7.61
CA SER A 33 1.67 -15.77 -8.05
C SER A 33 1.06 -17.06 -7.48
N SER A 34 0.53 -17.03 -6.26
CA SER A 34 -0.10 -18.20 -5.62
C SER A 34 -1.36 -18.70 -6.33
N LEU A 35 -1.99 -17.85 -7.15
CA LEU A 35 -3.22 -18.19 -7.87
C LEU A 35 -2.97 -19.06 -9.11
N ASN A 36 -1.73 -19.16 -9.59
CA ASN A 36 -1.33 -19.97 -10.76
C ASN A 36 -2.18 -19.75 -12.02
N ARG A 37 -2.45 -18.46 -12.36
CA ARG A 37 -3.26 -18.08 -13.52
C ARG A 37 -2.42 -17.39 -14.60
N GLU A 38 -2.55 -17.83 -15.85
CA GLU A 38 -1.79 -17.26 -16.98
C GLU A 38 -2.17 -15.80 -17.26
N GLU A 39 -3.45 -15.43 -17.09
CA GLU A 39 -3.94 -14.09 -17.44
C GLU A 39 -3.36 -12.93 -16.60
N ILE A 40 -2.70 -13.25 -15.47
CA ILE A 40 -2.08 -12.28 -14.54
C ILE A 40 -0.55 -12.31 -14.58
N MET A 41 0.07 -13.29 -15.26
CA MET A 41 1.54 -13.45 -15.32
C MET A 41 2.26 -12.22 -15.86
N ARG A 42 1.69 -11.58 -16.89
CA ARG A 42 2.25 -10.34 -17.45
C ARG A 42 2.22 -9.17 -16.44
N GLY A 43 1.23 -9.14 -15.55
CA GLY A 43 1.15 -8.15 -14.48
C GLY A 43 2.22 -8.38 -13.42
N ILE A 44 2.37 -9.62 -12.98
CA ILE A 44 3.37 -10.07 -12.01
C ILE A 44 4.78 -9.70 -12.49
N GLU A 45 5.12 -10.00 -13.76
CA GLU A 45 6.44 -9.71 -14.31
C GLU A 45 6.75 -8.20 -14.36
N GLN A 46 5.76 -7.37 -14.68
CA GLN A 46 5.92 -5.91 -14.62
C GLN A 46 6.17 -5.43 -13.18
N MET A 47 5.45 -5.98 -12.20
CA MET A 47 5.63 -5.63 -10.80
C MET A 47 7.01 -6.06 -10.28
N ARG A 48 7.51 -7.24 -10.68
CA ARG A 48 8.88 -7.70 -10.36
C ARG A 48 9.94 -6.74 -10.87
N LYS A 49 9.83 -6.30 -12.12
CA LYS A 49 10.73 -5.29 -12.71
C LYS A 49 10.74 -3.99 -11.92
N HIS A 50 9.56 -3.45 -11.60
CA HIS A 50 9.47 -2.22 -10.78
C HIS A 50 10.05 -2.41 -9.38
N LYS A 51 9.84 -3.57 -8.76
CA LYS A 51 10.42 -3.89 -7.45
C LYS A 51 11.96 -3.86 -7.48
N GLU A 52 12.59 -4.41 -8.52
CA GLU A 52 14.05 -4.40 -8.67
C GLU A 52 14.62 -2.98 -8.79
N MET A 53 13.87 -2.05 -9.39
CA MET A 53 14.28 -0.66 -9.56
C MET A 53 14.24 0.16 -8.26
N ILE A 54 13.51 -0.29 -7.22
CA ILE A 54 13.34 0.47 -5.96
C ILE A 54 14.69 0.85 -5.32
N LYS A 55 15.67 -0.06 -5.39
CA LYS A 55 17.00 0.14 -4.79
C LYS A 55 17.72 1.38 -5.34
N ASP A 56 17.48 1.71 -6.60
CA ASP A 56 18.20 2.75 -7.35
C ASP A 56 17.58 4.16 -7.16
N TYR A 57 16.39 4.28 -6.56
CA TYR A 57 15.73 5.57 -6.38
C TYR A 57 16.12 6.27 -5.09
N ASN A 58 16.57 7.52 -5.18
CA ASN A 58 16.96 8.30 -3.98
C ASN A 58 16.02 9.46 -3.69
N ASN A 59 14.83 9.48 -4.30
CA ASN A 59 13.83 10.52 -4.04
C ASN A 59 12.43 9.93 -3.88
N GLU A 60 11.65 10.56 -3.01
CA GLU A 60 10.27 10.19 -2.68
C GLU A 60 9.36 10.18 -3.92
N ARG A 61 9.56 11.12 -4.85
CA ARG A 61 8.75 11.25 -6.06
C ARG A 61 8.76 9.98 -6.92
N ASN A 62 9.94 9.38 -7.09
CA ASN A 62 10.08 8.16 -7.88
C ASN A 62 9.47 6.95 -7.16
N LEU A 63 9.61 6.88 -5.83
CA LEU A 63 8.97 5.83 -5.02
C LEU A 63 7.44 5.91 -5.12
N LEU A 64 6.86 7.11 -5.04
CA LEU A 64 5.42 7.35 -5.22
C LEU A 64 4.94 6.99 -6.63
N ALA A 65 5.73 7.30 -7.65
CA ALA A 65 5.39 6.96 -9.04
C ALA A 65 5.31 5.44 -9.25
N ILE A 66 6.25 4.68 -8.65
CA ILE A 66 6.22 3.22 -8.68
C ILE A 66 5.07 2.65 -7.88
N GLU A 67 4.82 3.19 -6.67
CA GLU A 67 3.71 2.79 -5.83
C GLU A 67 2.39 2.91 -6.59
N SER A 68 2.13 4.06 -7.20
CA SER A 68 0.92 4.30 -7.98
C SER A 68 0.84 3.35 -9.18
N ARG A 69 1.91 3.23 -9.97
CA ARG A 69 1.93 2.37 -11.16
C ARG A 69 1.70 0.89 -10.82
N CYS A 70 2.36 0.39 -9.79
CA CYS A 70 2.20 -1.00 -9.36
C CYS A 70 0.84 -1.23 -8.72
N GLY A 71 0.30 -0.26 -7.98
CA GLY A 71 -1.06 -0.31 -7.46
C GLY A 71 -2.10 -0.48 -8.58
N HIS A 72 -1.96 0.29 -9.67
CA HIS A 72 -2.82 0.13 -10.84
C HIS A 72 -2.68 -1.26 -11.48
N ILE A 73 -1.45 -1.74 -11.69
CA ILE A 73 -1.21 -3.07 -12.28
C ILE A 73 -1.81 -4.17 -11.38
N TYR A 74 -1.60 -4.09 -10.08
CA TYR A 74 -2.12 -5.04 -9.11
C TYR A 74 -3.65 -5.08 -9.15
N PHE A 75 -4.33 -3.94 -8.97
CA PHE A 75 -5.80 -3.93 -8.91
C PHE A 75 -6.45 -4.25 -10.25
N TRP A 76 -5.80 -3.93 -11.37
CA TRP A 76 -6.27 -4.35 -12.69
C TRP A 76 -6.21 -5.88 -12.87
N ASN A 77 -5.20 -6.55 -12.31
CA ASN A 77 -5.15 -8.02 -12.31
C ASN A 77 -6.06 -8.63 -11.25
N PHE A 78 -6.18 -8.01 -10.07
CA PHE A 78 -7.12 -8.41 -9.03
C PHE A 78 -8.57 -8.38 -9.53
N ALA A 79 -8.94 -7.38 -10.33
CA ALA A 79 -10.29 -7.28 -10.89
C ALA A 79 -10.69 -8.48 -11.75
N LYS A 80 -9.75 -9.10 -12.45
CA LYS A 80 -10.00 -10.32 -13.24
C LYS A 80 -10.36 -11.54 -12.39
N LEU A 81 -10.02 -11.51 -11.09
CA LEU A 81 -10.33 -12.58 -10.15
C LEU A 81 -11.78 -12.48 -9.63
N ILE A 82 -12.39 -11.31 -9.76
CA ILE A 82 -13.74 -11.04 -9.30
C ILE A 82 -14.74 -11.40 -10.41
N ASN A 83 -15.84 -12.03 -10.03
CA ASN A 83 -16.90 -12.33 -10.98
C ASN A 83 -17.45 -11.01 -11.59
N PRO A 84 -17.53 -10.90 -12.93
CA PRO A 84 -18.01 -9.70 -13.61
C PRO A 84 -19.38 -9.19 -13.15
N VAL A 85 -20.23 -10.07 -12.59
CA VAL A 85 -21.54 -9.70 -12.01
C VAL A 85 -21.41 -8.64 -10.91
N TYR A 86 -20.29 -8.58 -10.20
CA TYR A 86 -20.05 -7.58 -9.15
C TYR A 86 -19.52 -6.23 -9.67
N GLY A 87 -19.22 -6.13 -10.97
CA GLY A 87 -18.85 -4.86 -11.62
C GLY A 87 -17.57 -4.19 -11.09
N PHE A 88 -16.66 -4.95 -10.48
CA PHE A 88 -15.41 -4.38 -9.96
C PHE A 88 -14.36 -4.24 -11.08
N GLU A 89 -14.05 -2.99 -11.42
CA GLU A 89 -13.06 -2.68 -12.47
C GLU A 89 -11.68 -2.37 -11.88
N SER A 90 -11.65 -1.63 -10.77
CA SER A 90 -10.41 -1.25 -10.09
C SER A 90 -10.68 -0.70 -8.68
N ARG A 91 -9.60 -0.45 -7.93
CA ARG A 91 -9.68 0.28 -6.67
C ARG A 91 -10.00 1.75 -6.95
N HIS A 92 -11.18 2.20 -6.54
CA HIS A 92 -11.52 3.62 -6.52
C HIS A 92 -10.80 4.30 -5.34
N GLY A 93 -9.76 5.08 -5.63
CA GLY A 93 -9.01 5.87 -4.65
C GLY A 93 -7.69 5.24 -4.19
N SER A 94 -6.63 5.40 -4.99
CA SER A 94 -5.23 5.17 -4.61
C SER A 94 -4.46 6.49 -4.57
N GLY A 95 -4.96 7.44 -3.77
CA GLY A 95 -4.34 8.76 -3.61
C GLY A 95 -5.02 9.57 -2.52
N LEU A 96 -4.26 10.49 -1.93
CA LEU A 96 -4.65 11.39 -0.84
C LEU A 96 -5.78 12.39 -1.19
N MET A 97 -6.46 12.20 -2.31
CA MET A 97 -7.51 13.06 -2.82
C MET A 97 -8.72 12.21 -3.25
N MET A 98 -9.78 12.39 -2.47
CA MET A 98 -11.07 11.77 -2.59
C MET A 98 -11.79 12.19 -3.88
N SER A 99 -12.16 11.23 -4.72
CA SER A 99 -13.47 11.20 -5.35
C SER A 99 -14.04 9.79 -5.23
N ASN A 100 -14.68 9.51 -4.10
CA ASN A 100 -15.82 8.61 -3.96
C ASN A 100 -16.06 8.33 -2.48
N ARG A 101 -16.69 9.29 -1.80
CA ARG A 101 -17.42 9.03 -0.55
C ARG A 101 -18.67 8.16 -0.76
N SER A 102 -18.90 7.73 -1.99
CA SER A 102 -19.88 6.72 -2.36
C SER A 102 -19.10 5.47 -2.74
N ALA A 103 -19.00 4.49 -1.85
CA ALA A 103 -18.62 3.15 -2.24
C ALA A 103 -19.72 2.60 -3.17
N SER A 104 -19.65 2.96 -4.45
CA SER A 104 -20.66 2.62 -5.45
C SER A 104 -20.59 1.14 -5.82
N ASP A 105 -19.47 0.47 -5.57
CA ASP A 105 -19.29 -0.96 -5.78
C ASP A 105 -19.02 -1.72 -4.47
N VAL A 106 -19.62 -2.91 -4.38
CA VAL A 106 -19.61 -3.78 -3.19
C VAL A 106 -18.20 -4.23 -2.82
N ILE A 107 -17.32 -4.44 -3.80
CA ILE A 107 -15.97 -4.94 -3.56
C ILE A 107 -15.10 -3.87 -2.90
N ASN A 108 -15.12 -2.63 -3.38
CA ASN A 108 -14.44 -1.52 -2.72
C ASN A 108 -14.99 -1.27 -1.30
N ALA A 109 -16.28 -1.47 -1.06
CA ALA A 109 -16.85 -1.38 0.28
C ALA A 109 -16.27 -2.45 1.23
N LEU A 110 -16.19 -3.70 0.77
CA LEU A 110 -15.58 -4.81 1.53
C LEU A 110 -14.09 -4.59 1.78
N LEU A 111 -13.34 -4.15 0.77
CA LEU A 111 -11.92 -3.81 0.91
C LEU A 111 -11.72 -2.67 1.91
N ASN A 112 -12.53 -1.61 1.85
CA ASN A 112 -12.47 -0.51 2.81
C ASN A 112 -12.69 -1.00 4.24
N TYR A 113 -13.73 -1.81 4.46
CA TYR A 113 -14.03 -2.38 5.77
C TYR A 113 -12.87 -3.25 6.29
N GLY A 114 -12.37 -4.17 5.46
CA GLY A 114 -11.24 -5.03 5.82
C GLY A 114 -9.98 -4.23 6.19
N TYR A 115 -9.67 -3.18 5.42
CA TYR A 115 -8.54 -2.30 5.74
C TYR A 115 -8.75 -1.50 7.02
N THR A 116 -9.99 -1.10 7.34
CA THR A 116 -10.30 -0.46 8.64
C THR A 116 -10.07 -1.41 9.81
N VAL A 117 -10.51 -2.67 9.69
CA VAL A 117 -10.26 -3.69 10.74
C VAL A 117 -8.76 -3.95 10.90
N LEU A 118 -8.04 -4.15 9.80
CA LEU A 118 -6.59 -4.34 9.79
C LEU A 118 -5.84 -3.16 10.43
N ALA A 119 -6.22 -1.93 10.08
CA ALA A 119 -5.65 -0.73 10.69
C ALA A 119 -5.89 -0.69 12.20
N GLY A 120 -7.07 -1.12 12.67
CA GLY A 120 -7.38 -1.26 14.10
C GLY A 120 -6.46 -2.25 14.82
N GLU A 121 -6.16 -3.40 14.21
CA GLU A 121 -5.21 -4.37 14.79
C GLU A 121 -3.79 -3.82 14.84
N ILE A 122 -3.29 -3.26 13.73
CA ILE A 122 -1.95 -2.66 13.67
C ILE A 122 -1.83 -1.52 14.68
N ALA A 123 -2.87 -0.72 14.86
CA ALA A 123 -2.91 0.34 15.85
C ALA A 123 -2.66 -0.19 17.27
N LYS A 124 -3.22 -1.34 17.65
CA LYS A 124 -2.99 -1.93 18.98
C LYS A 124 -1.51 -2.25 19.19
N PHE A 125 -0.85 -2.83 18.20
CA PHE A 125 0.58 -3.14 18.28
C PHE A 125 1.45 -1.89 18.33
N VAL A 126 1.17 -0.90 17.48
CA VAL A 126 1.90 0.38 17.46
C VAL A 126 1.83 1.07 18.83
N ASN A 127 0.62 1.15 19.41
CA ASN A 127 0.43 1.72 20.75
C ASN A 127 1.11 0.86 21.84
N GLY A 128 1.00 -0.46 21.76
CA GLY A 128 1.64 -1.38 22.72
C GLY A 128 3.17 -1.30 22.73
N LEU A 129 3.78 -1.00 21.58
CA LEU A 129 5.22 -0.76 21.45
C LEU A 129 5.64 0.67 21.85
N GLY A 130 4.69 1.56 22.15
CA GLY A 130 4.96 2.95 22.53
C GLY A 130 5.40 3.84 21.37
N LEU A 131 5.06 3.48 20.13
CA LEU A 131 5.29 4.31 18.95
C LEU A 131 4.17 5.34 18.78
N ASP A 132 4.49 6.52 18.27
CA ASP A 132 3.52 7.56 17.92
C ASP A 132 2.81 7.20 16.60
N PRO A 133 1.50 6.89 16.62
CA PRO A 133 0.76 6.48 15.42
C PRO A 133 0.57 7.60 14.39
N TYR A 134 0.70 8.86 14.79
CA TYR A 134 0.45 10.03 13.93
C TYR A 134 1.69 10.47 13.16
N TYR A 135 2.85 9.96 13.53
CA TYR A 135 4.12 10.28 12.88
C TYR A 135 4.54 9.09 12.02
N GLY A 136 4.38 9.23 10.69
CA GLY A 136 4.74 8.24 9.66
C GLY A 136 5.91 8.71 8.78
N TYR A 137 6.34 7.86 7.84
CA TYR A 137 7.48 8.08 6.95
C TYR A 137 7.10 8.04 5.46
N PHE A 138 5.91 7.58 5.08
CA PHE A 138 5.44 7.60 3.69
C PHE A 138 4.27 8.57 3.52
N HIS A 139 3.26 8.49 4.39
CA HIS A 139 2.16 9.44 4.38
C HIS A 139 2.49 10.72 5.16
N LYS A 140 2.17 11.88 4.57
CA LYS A 140 2.34 13.18 5.24
C LYS A 140 1.46 13.27 6.47
N VAL A 141 2.06 13.71 7.59
CA VAL A 141 1.37 14.02 8.83
C VAL A 141 0.26 15.04 8.56
N ARG A 142 -0.99 14.66 8.82
CA ARG A 142 -2.15 15.54 8.81
C ARG A 142 -2.86 15.39 10.15
N THR A 143 -3.48 16.46 10.62
CA THR A 143 -4.22 16.44 11.89
C THR A 143 -5.21 15.30 11.93
N SER A 144 -5.16 14.48 12.98
CA SER A 144 -6.01 13.30 13.21
C SER A 144 -5.85 12.15 12.22
N PHE A 145 -4.82 12.16 11.36
CA PHE A 145 -4.49 11.03 10.48
C PHE A 145 -3.35 10.20 11.06
N GLN A 146 -3.62 8.92 11.35
CA GLN A 146 -2.64 7.99 11.91
C GLN A 146 -1.65 7.50 10.84
N ALA A 147 -0.78 8.39 10.39
CA ALA A 147 0.11 8.16 9.25
C ALA A 147 0.95 6.87 9.38
N LEU A 148 1.49 6.58 10.57
CA LEU A 148 2.29 5.38 10.76
C LEU A 148 1.48 4.10 10.59
N ILE A 149 0.23 4.09 11.08
CA ILE A 149 -0.64 2.92 10.93
C ILE A 149 -0.91 2.66 9.46
N TYR A 150 -1.21 3.71 8.69
CA TYR A 150 -1.43 3.58 7.25
C TYR A 150 -0.18 3.21 6.47
N ASP A 151 1.02 3.62 6.92
CA ASP A 151 2.26 3.13 6.34
C ASP A 151 2.44 1.63 6.61
N LEU A 152 2.18 1.18 7.85
CA LEU A 152 2.43 -0.19 8.29
C LEU A 152 1.42 -1.22 7.76
N ILE A 153 0.21 -0.79 7.37
CA ILE A 153 -0.77 -1.72 6.80
C ILE A 153 -0.40 -2.16 5.38
N GLU A 154 0.38 -1.36 4.64
CA GLU A 154 0.64 -1.54 3.21
C GLU A 154 1.12 -2.95 2.79
N PRO A 155 2.04 -3.64 3.50
CA PRO A 155 2.46 -5.00 3.15
C PRO A 155 1.36 -6.05 3.31
N TYR A 156 0.35 -5.75 4.11
CA TYR A 156 -0.77 -6.65 4.39
C TYR A 156 -1.99 -6.35 3.50
N ARG A 157 -1.92 -5.38 2.59
CA ARG A 157 -2.97 -5.01 1.63
C ARG A 157 -2.78 -5.68 0.26
N TRP A 158 -2.62 -7.01 0.27
CA TRP A 158 -2.55 -7.84 -0.92
C TRP A 158 -3.92 -8.40 -1.33
#